data_AF-A0A2X3EP01-F1
#
_entry.id   AF-A0A2X3EP01-F1
#
_cell.length_a   1.000
_cell.length_b   1.000
_cell.length_c   1.000
_cell.angle_alpha   90.00
_cell.angle_beta   90.00
_cell.angle_gamma   90.00
#
_symmetry.space_group_name_H-M   'P 1'
#
loop_
_entity.id
_entity.type
_entity.pdbx_description
1 polymer ?
#
loop_
_entity_poly.entity_id
_entity_poly.type
_entity_poly.pdbx_seq_one_letter_code
_entity_poly.pdbx_strand_id
1 'polypeptide(L)' 'MLMTTACVSLLLASVPLCAQANDVQQKLAALEKSSGGRLGVALINTADNTQTLYRADERFAMCSTK' A
#
# COMPACT_ATOMS: atom_id res chain seq x y z
N MET A 1 -13.64 -32.91 -37.31
CA MET A 1 -13.54 -31.44 -37.45
C MET A 1 -14.62 -30.86 -36.54
N LEU A 2 -14.26 -30.58 -35.29
CA LEU A 2 -13.92 -29.25 -34.73
C LEU A 2 -15.16 -28.65 -34.06
N MET A 3 -15.37 -28.85 -32.75
CA MET A 3 -16.23 -28.01 -31.87
C MET A 3 -16.08 -28.39 -30.38
N THR A 4 -14.88 -28.36 -29.80
CA THR A 4 -14.72 -28.46 -28.33
C THR A 4 -13.49 -27.70 -27.84
N THR A 5 -13.45 -26.38 -27.99
CA THR A 5 -12.40 -25.51 -27.42
C THR A 5 -13.01 -24.17 -27.06
N ALA A 6 -13.76 -24.09 -25.96
CA ALA A 6 -14.32 -22.80 -25.52
C ALA A 6 -14.47 -22.64 -23.98
N CYS A 7 -13.87 -23.51 -23.16
CA CYS A 7 -14.00 -23.39 -21.69
C CYS A 7 -12.74 -22.89 -20.98
N VAL A 8 -11.63 -22.66 -21.68
CA VAL A 8 -10.32 -22.36 -21.04
C VAL A 8 -10.07 -20.84 -20.86
N SER A 9 -10.93 -19.96 -21.39
CA SER A 9 -10.57 -18.55 -21.57
C SER A 9 -11.07 -17.57 -20.51
N LEU A 10 -11.74 -18.00 -19.42
CA LEU A 10 -12.48 -17.06 -18.55
C LEU A 10 -12.01 -16.92 -17.10
N LEU A 11 -10.79 -17.37 -16.74
CA LEU A 11 -10.32 -17.33 -15.34
C LEU A 11 -9.10 -16.45 -15.06
N LEU A 12 -8.66 -15.58 -15.98
CA LEU A 12 -7.47 -14.71 -15.75
C LEU A 12 -7.77 -13.21 -15.52
N ALA A 13 -9.03 -12.78 -15.46
CA ALA A 13 -9.35 -11.35 -15.39
C ALA A 13 -9.92 -10.92 -14.03
N SER A 14 -9.18 -11.16 -12.95
CA SER A 14 -9.42 -10.44 -11.70
C SER A 14 -8.09 -10.07 -11.05
N VAL A 15 -7.31 -9.23 -11.75
CA VAL A 15 -6.26 -8.44 -11.08
C VAL A 15 -7.00 -7.31 -10.36
N PRO A 16 -7.02 -7.27 -9.01
CA PRO A 16 -7.63 -6.14 -8.33
C PRO A 16 -6.83 -4.89 -8.71
N LEU A 17 -7.53 -3.83 -9.08
CA LEU A 17 -6.96 -2.53 -9.38
C LEU A 17 -6.45 -1.88 -8.09
N CYS A 18 -5.42 -2.45 -7.47
CA CYS A 18 -4.66 -1.82 -6.39
C CYS A 18 -3.67 -0.81 -7.00
N ALA A 19 -4.13 0.07 -7.89
CA ALA A 19 -3.25 1.01 -8.59
C ALA A 19 -3.05 2.33 -7.83
N GLN A 20 -3.91 2.64 -6.84
CA GLN A 20 -3.89 3.96 -6.18
C GLN A 20 -3.23 3.95 -4.80
N ALA A 21 -3.40 2.87 -4.03
CA ALA A 21 -2.69 2.66 -2.76
C ALA A 21 -1.20 2.28 -2.94
N ASN A 22 -0.66 2.28 -4.15
CA ASN A 22 0.77 2.06 -4.36
C ASN A 22 1.57 3.36 -4.36
N ASP A 23 0.99 4.49 -4.80
CA ASP A 23 1.76 5.74 -4.99
C ASP A 23 2.25 6.33 -3.66
N VAL A 24 1.38 6.42 -2.65
CA VAL A 24 1.77 6.99 -1.34
C VAL A 24 2.79 6.11 -0.63
N GLN A 25 2.60 4.79 -0.65
CA GLN A 25 3.50 3.82 -0.05
C GLN A 25 4.88 3.82 -0.73
N GLN A 26 4.92 3.93 -2.06
CA GLN A 26 6.17 4.06 -2.82
C GLN A 26 6.89 5.37 -2.51
N LYS A 27 6.16 6.48 -2.39
CA LYS A 27 6.73 7.78 -1.98
C LYS A 27 7.29 7.74 -0.56
N LEU A 28 6.57 7.15 0.39
CA LEU A 28 7.05 6.97 1.76
C LEU A 28 8.28 6.07 1.83
N ALA A 29 8.32 4.99 1.04
CA ALA A 29 9.51 4.15 0.91
C ALA A 29 10.71 4.90 0.30
N ALA A 30 10.47 5.75 -0.71
CA ALA A 30 11.50 6.60 -1.29
C ALA A 30 12.04 7.63 -0.27
N LEU A 31 11.16 8.23 0.54
CA LEU A 31 11.54 9.13 1.62
C LEU A 31 12.36 8.42 2.69
N GLU A 32 11.92 7.25 3.15
CA GLU A 32 12.68 6.40 4.08
C GLU A 32 14.11 6.18 3.55
N LYS A 33 14.23 5.75 2.29
CA LYS A 33 15.53 5.53 1.63
C LYS A 33 16.38 6.80 1.56
N SER A 34 15.79 7.94 1.19
CA SER A 34 16.52 9.22 1.10
C SER A 34 16.98 9.75 2.46
N SER A 35 16.25 9.43 3.54
CA SER A 35 16.57 9.89 4.89
C SER A 35 17.79 9.19 5.49
N GLY A 36 18.19 8.05 4.93
CA GLY A 36 19.25 7.20 5.49
C GLY A 36 18.88 6.54 6.82
N GLY A 37 17.60 6.61 7.24
CA GLY A 37 17.10 6.08 8.50
C GLY A 37 15.83 5.25 8.35
N ARG A 38 15.12 5.07 9.48
CA ARG A 38 13.81 4.40 9.53
C ARG A 38 12.70 5.45 9.61
N LEU A 39 11.62 5.25 8.86
CA LEU A 39 10.47 6.15 8.81
C LEU A 39 9.18 5.40 9.17
N GLY A 40 8.46 5.92 10.16
CA GLY A 40 7.10 5.49 10.51
C GLY A 40 6.13 6.65 10.34
N VAL A 41 4.97 6.40 9.72
CA VAL A 41 3.98 7.43 9.40
C VAL A 41 2.56 6.90 9.62
N ALA A 42 1.72 7.70 10.28
CA ALA A 42 0.28 7.48 10.38
C ALA A 42 -0.45 8.76 9.95
N LEU A 43 -1.22 8.67 8.86
CA LEU A 43 -2.13 9.73 8.41
C LEU A 43 -3.56 9.31 8.74
N ILE A 44 -4.29 10.16 9.45
CA ILE A 44 -5.68 9.94 9.83
C ILE A 44 -6.53 11.06 9.23
N ASN A 45 -7.48 10.71 8.37
CA ASN A 45 -8.50 11.63 7.92
C ASN A 45 -9.53 11.80 9.02
N THR A 46 -9.62 12.99 9.63
CA THR A 46 -10.52 13.24 10.77
C THR A 46 -11.99 13.35 10.39
N ALA A 47 -12.32 13.47 9.10
CA ALA A 47 -13.70 13.51 8.63
C ALA A 47 -14.38 12.13 8.66
N ASP A 48 -13.63 11.07 8.35
CA ASP A 48 -14.17 9.71 8.16
C ASP A 48 -13.35 8.60 8.84
N ASN A 49 -12.26 8.96 9.55
CA ASN A 49 -11.30 8.04 10.19
C ASN A 49 -10.58 7.08 9.23
N THR A 50 -10.59 7.34 7.92
CA THR A 50 -9.74 6.60 6.98
C THR A 50 -8.26 6.85 7.29
N GLN A 51 -7.45 5.81 7.17
CA GLN A 51 -6.04 5.85 7.55
C GLN A 51 -5.13 5.41 6.42
N THR A 52 -3.98 6.07 6.33
CA THR A 52 -2.83 5.59 5.56
C THR A 52 -1.68 5.37 6.53
N LEU A 53 -1.27 4.11 6.68
CA LEU A 53 -0.28 3.68 7.66
C LEU A 53 0.97 3.17 6.93
N TYR A 54 2.15 3.58 7.40
CA TYR A 54 3.44 3.09 6.93
C TYR A 54 4.29 2.73 8.16
N ARG A 55 4.52 1.43 8.36
CA ARG A 55 5.27 0.88 9.50
C ARG A 55 4.74 1.35 10.86
N ALA A 56 3.42 1.49 10.96
CA ALA A 56 2.75 2.00 12.15
C ALA A 56 2.85 1.07 13.37
N ASP A 57 3.11 -0.22 13.15
CA ASP A 57 3.30 -1.20 14.23
C ASP A 57 4.73 -1.25 14.78
N GLU A 58 5.65 -0.48 14.20
CA GLU A 58 7.02 -0.39 14.68
C GLU A 58 7.19 0.65 15.78
N ARG A 59 8.14 0.40 16.69
CA ARG A 59 8.44 1.32 17.79
C ARG A 59 9.51 2.32 17.37
N PHE A 60 9.22 3.60 17.60
CA PHE A 60 10.15 4.72 17.41
C PHE A 60 10.38 5.42 18.75
N ALA A 61 11.58 5.99 18.95
CA ALA A 61 11.87 6.76 20.16
C ALA A 61 11.05 8.05 20.16
N MET A 62 10.31 8.32 21.24
CA MET A 62 9.47 9.52 21.33
C MET A 62 10.29 10.81 21.50
N CYS A 63 11.52 10.73 22.02
CA CYS A 63 12.35 11.90 22.34
C CYS A 63 11.56 12.93 23.16
N SER A 64 11.17 14.07 22.57
CA SER A 64 10.39 15.12 23.23
C SER A 64 8.90 15.14 22.84
N THR A 65 8.45 14.19 22.01
CA THR A 65 7.04 14.07 21.62
C THR A 65 6.22 13.63 22.84
N LYS A 66 5.26 14.46 23.25
CA LYS A 66 4.22 14.10 24.23
C LYS A 66 3.00 13.52 23.54
#